data_AF-A0A9D3PUI5-F1
#
_entry.id   AF-A0A9D3PUI5-F1
#
_cell.length_a   1.000
_cell.length_b   1.000
_cell.length_c   1.000
_cell.angle_alpha   90.00
_cell.angle_beta   90.00
_cell.angle_gamma   90.00
#
_symmetry.space_group_name_H-M   'P 1'
#
loop_
_entity.id
_entity.type
_entity.pdbx_description
1 polymer ?
#
loop_
_entity_poly.entity_id
_entity_poly.type
_entity_poly.pdbx_seq_one_letter_code
_entity_poly.pdbx_strand_id
1 'polypeptide(L)'
;MARLRKKACVALFLFTLFIFGTMMGLRTLKPSDGFSDLAPGLDIMPMVGERVDRRSVSNNVVVSPGQAHAASNTKVVLSNSGPDKSIFYDVHIFYYVWYGNPQIDGKYMHWDHVLVPHWDPKIAASYPKGRHTPPEDIGSSFYPELGPYSSRDPDVLESHMEQLGAAAAGRV
;
A
#
# COMPACT_ATOMS: atom_id res chain seq x y z
N MET A 1 -46.70 -18.94 -47.23
CA MET A 1 -45.60 -19.26 -46.28
C MET A 1 -44.24 -18.59 -46.59
N ALA A 2 -43.88 -18.30 -47.85
CA ALA A 2 -42.56 -17.71 -48.18
C ALA A 2 -42.36 -16.24 -47.75
N ARG A 3 -43.42 -15.42 -47.69
CA ARG A 3 -43.33 -13.99 -47.32
C ARG A 3 -43.09 -13.76 -45.82
N LEU A 4 -43.62 -14.63 -44.94
CA LEU A 4 -43.41 -14.56 -43.49
C LEU A 4 -41.94 -14.90 -43.13
N ARG A 5 -41.37 -15.90 -43.81
CA ARG A 5 -39.97 -16.31 -43.64
C ARG A 5 -39.00 -15.21 -44.04
N LYS A 6 -39.27 -14.48 -45.13
CA LYS A 6 -38.47 -13.32 -45.54
C LYS A 6 -38.51 -12.19 -44.51
N LYS A 7 -39.69 -11.86 -43.97
CA LYS A 7 -39.83 -10.84 -42.91
C LYS A 7 -39.12 -11.24 -41.62
N ALA A 8 -39.21 -12.51 -41.23
CA ALA A 8 -38.50 -13.04 -40.07
C ALA A 8 -36.98 -13.00 -40.25
N CYS A 9 -36.46 -13.41 -41.42
CA CYS A 9 -35.02 -13.32 -41.72
C CYS A 9 -34.51 -11.87 -41.73
N VAL A 10 -35.29 -10.93 -42.27
CA VAL A 10 -34.93 -9.50 -42.25
C VAL A 10 -34.91 -8.96 -40.83
N ALA A 11 -35.90 -9.30 -40.00
CA ALA A 11 -35.94 -8.89 -38.60
C ALA A 11 -34.75 -9.45 -37.81
N LEU A 12 -34.39 -10.73 -38.03
CA LEU A 12 -33.26 -11.37 -37.35
C LEU A 12 -31.93 -10.74 -37.78
N PHE A 13 -31.77 -10.42 -39.06
CA PHE A 13 -30.59 -9.73 -39.56
C PHE A 13 -30.44 -8.32 -38.98
N LEU A 14 -31.52 -7.54 -38.92
CA LEU A 14 -31.51 -6.21 -38.28
C LEU A 14 -31.19 -6.30 -36.78
N PHE A 15 -31.72 -7.31 -36.09
CA PHE A 15 -31.43 -7.55 -34.68
C PHE A 15 -29.95 -7.90 -34.45
N THR A 16 -29.37 -8.74 -35.31
CA THR A 16 -27.93 -9.05 -35.25
C THR A 16 -27.06 -7.83 -35.52
N LEU A 17 -27.43 -6.98 -36.49
CA LEU A 17 -26.70 -5.73 -36.77
C LEU A 17 -26.78 -4.76 -35.59
N PHE A 18 -27.92 -4.69 -34.91
CA PHE A 18 -28.09 -3.85 -33.72
C PHE A 18 -27.22 -4.31 -32.55
N ILE A 19 -27.16 -5.62 -32.27
CA ILE A 19 -26.30 -6.16 -31.21
C ILE A 19 -24.81 -5.92 -31.53
N PHE A 20 -24.39 -6.18 -32.78
CA PHE A 20 -23.00 -5.95 -33.17
C PHE A 20 -22.63 -4.46 -33.16
N GLY A 21 -23.52 -3.59 -33.65
CA GLY A 21 -23.31 -2.14 -33.66
C GLY A 21 -23.22 -1.55 -32.26
N THR A 22 -24.09 -1.98 -31.34
CA THR A 22 -24.03 -1.56 -29.93
C THR A 22 -22.77 -2.06 -29.23
N MET A 23 -22.36 -3.32 -29.47
CA MET A 23 -21.11 -3.86 -28.91
C MET A 23 -19.85 -3.17 -29.47
N MET A 24 -19.83 -2.79 -30.76
CA MET A 24 -18.75 -1.96 -31.31
C MET A 24 -18.77 -0.55 -30.72
N GLY A 25 -19.94 0.07 -30.57
CA GLY A 25 -20.09 1.40 -29.96
C GLY A 25 -19.60 1.46 -28.51
N LEU A 26 -20.01 0.50 -27.68
CA LEU A 26 -19.53 0.41 -26.28
C LEU A 26 -18.02 0.16 -26.19
N ARG A 27 -17.42 -0.57 -27.15
CA ARG A 27 -15.96 -0.76 -27.20
C ARG A 27 -15.19 0.48 -27.64
N THR A 28 -15.83 1.41 -28.35
CA THR A 28 -15.22 2.69 -28.74
C THR A 28 -15.37 3.79 -27.69
N LEU A 29 -16.19 3.57 -26.65
CA LEU A 29 -16.23 4.45 -25.49
C LEU A 29 -14.96 4.21 -24.66
N LYS A 30 -13.90 4.95 -24.98
CA LYS A 30 -12.72 5.09 -24.12
C LYS A 30 -13.22 5.59 -22.75
N PRO A 31 -12.83 4.99 -21.61
CA PRO A 31 -13.01 5.62 -20.32
C PRO A 31 -12.33 6.99 -20.40
N SER A 32 -13.09 8.05 -20.23
CA SER A 32 -12.53 9.39 -20.10
C SER A 32 -11.59 9.37 -18.90
N ASP A 33 -10.30 9.42 -19.19
CA ASP A 33 -9.23 9.70 -18.23
C ASP A 33 -9.61 11.00 -17.51
N GLY A 34 -10.00 10.89 -16.26
CA GLY A 34 -10.60 12.00 -15.54
C GLY A 34 -10.66 11.76 -14.06
N PHE A 35 -9.52 11.41 -13.44
CA PHE A 35 -9.22 11.70 -12.03
C PHE A 35 -7.77 11.28 -11.71
N SER A 36 -6.79 12.08 -12.14
CA SER A 36 -5.40 12.06 -11.61
C SER A 36 -4.65 13.27 -12.11
N ASP A 37 -5.10 14.47 -11.72
CA ASP A 37 -4.36 15.72 -11.97
C ASP A 37 -4.14 16.50 -10.66
N LEU A 38 -3.88 15.75 -9.57
CA LEU A 38 -3.47 16.30 -8.28
C LEU A 38 -2.41 15.40 -7.63
N ALA A 39 -1.24 15.36 -8.23
CA ALA A 39 -0.01 14.97 -7.54
C ALA A 39 1.08 15.98 -7.91
N PRO A 40 1.33 17.01 -7.09
CA PRO A 40 2.48 17.89 -7.29
C PRO A 40 3.74 17.16 -6.83
N GLY A 41 4.68 16.96 -7.75
CA GLY A 41 6.06 16.59 -7.41
C GLY A 41 6.48 15.21 -7.89
N LEU A 42 6.82 15.10 -9.18
CA LEU A 42 7.77 14.10 -9.63
C LEU A 42 8.47 14.57 -10.91
N ASP A 43 9.46 15.45 -10.75
CA ASP A 43 10.43 15.71 -11.81
C ASP A 43 11.43 14.55 -11.87
N ILE A 44 11.43 13.89 -13.03
CA ILE A 44 12.32 12.79 -13.42
C ILE A 44 13.67 13.39 -13.83
N MET A 45 14.76 13.07 -13.13
CA MET A 45 16.12 13.31 -13.62
C MET A 45 16.69 12.08 -14.35
N PRO A 46 17.46 12.26 -15.44
CA PRO A 46 17.86 11.20 -16.34
C PRO A 46 19.13 10.47 -15.89
N MET A 47 19.21 9.23 -16.37
CA MET A 47 20.26 8.24 -16.17
C MET A 47 21.56 8.59 -16.93
N VAL A 48 22.68 8.69 -16.23
CA VAL A 48 24.08 8.55 -16.70
C VAL A 48 24.85 8.03 -15.47
N GLY A 49 25.54 6.89 -15.42
CA GLY A 49 26.26 6.16 -16.45
C GLY A 49 27.77 6.40 -16.34
N GLU A 50 28.42 6.14 -15.19
CA GLU A 50 29.88 5.91 -15.18
C GLU A 50 30.44 5.19 -13.94
N ARG A 51 31.58 4.53 -14.18
CA ARG A 51 32.29 3.51 -13.39
C ARG A 51 32.89 4.07 -12.08
N VAL A 52 32.85 3.28 -11.02
CA VAL A 52 33.57 3.57 -9.76
C VAL A 52 34.86 2.74 -9.72
N ASP A 53 35.98 3.41 -9.97
CA ASP A 53 37.31 2.91 -9.62
C ASP A 53 37.63 3.25 -8.15
N ARG A 54 38.18 2.25 -7.44
CA ARG A 54 38.67 2.36 -6.07
C ARG A 54 39.97 3.17 -6.03
N ARG A 55 40.02 4.29 -5.30
CA ARG A 55 41.23 4.68 -4.53
C ARG A 55 41.00 5.80 -3.49
N SER A 56 41.51 5.51 -2.29
CA SER A 56 42.16 6.38 -1.29
C SER A 56 41.38 7.46 -0.56
N VAL A 57 41.27 7.21 0.75
CA VAL A 57 41.12 8.18 1.84
C VAL A 57 42.17 9.29 1.73
N SER A 58 41.74 10.54 1.86
CA SER A 58 42.52 11.62 2.46
C SER A 58 41.58 12.65 3.08
N ASN A 59 41.86 12.99 4.33
CA ASN A 59 41.14 13.94 5.15
C ASN A 59 41.31 15.40 4.69
N ASN A 60 40.36 16.20 5.18
CA ASN A 60 40.30 17.66 5.25
C ASN A 60 39.66 18.34 4.04
N VAL A 61 38.55 19.04 4.27
CA VAL A 61 38.41 20.47 3.95
C VAL A 61 37.12 21.02 4.59
N VAL A 62 37.36 21.92 5.55
CA VAL A 62 36.78 23.27 5.67
C VAL A 62 35.26 23.42 5.76
N VAL A 63 34.84 23.91 6.93
CA VAL A 63 33.51 24.39 7.26
C VAL A 63 33.19 25.64 6.43
N SER A 64 32.17 25.56 5.59
CA SER A 64 31.48 26.73 5.02
C SER A 64 30.51 27.31 6.06
N PRO A 65 30.55 28.62 6.34
CA PRO A 65 29.61 29.26 7.26
C PRO A 65 28.27 29.50 6.54
N GLY A 66 27.42 28.48 6.50
CA GLY A 66 26.09 28.57 5.88
C GLY A 66 25.04 27.58 6.39
N GLN A 67 25.38 26.70 7.33
CA GLN A 67 24.50 25.62 7.81
C GLN A 67 24.24 25.66 9.32
N ALA A 68 24.35 26.82 9.96
CA ALA A 68 24.14 26.95 11.40
C ALA A 68 22.66 26.85 11.84
N HIS A 69 21.69 27.04 10.93
CA HIS A 69 20.27 27.09 11.31
C HIS A 69 19.54 25.75 11.31
N ALA A 70 20.03 24.73 10.58
CA ALA A 70 19.40 23.40 10.56
C ALA A 70 20.05 22.43 11.57
N ALA A 71 21.35 22.57 11.83
CA ALA A 71 22.07 21.72 12.79
C ALA A 71 21.81 22.09 14.27
N SER A 72 21.28 23.29 14.53
CA SER A 72 20.96 23.74 15.89
C SER A 72 19.76 22.99 16.47
N ASN A 73 18.75 22.64 15.65
CA ASN A 73 17.51 22.07 16.16
C ASN A 73 17.66 20.62 16.59
N THR A 74 18.46 19.82 15.86
CA THR A 74 18.71 18.41 16.22
C THR A 74 19.60 18.25 17.44
N LYS A 75 20.53 19.18 17.67
CA LYS A 75 21.43 19.15 18.84
C LYS A 75 20.75 19.62 20.14
N VAL A 76 19.84 20.61 20.04
CA VAL A 76 19.07 21.10 21.21
C VAL A 76 18.10 20.04 21.72
N VAL A 77 17.50 19.26 20.82
CA VAL A 77 16.60 18.15 21.17
C VAL A 77 17.30 17.06 21.98
N LEU A 78 18.55 16.71 21.64
CA LEU A 78 19.30 15.68 22.35
C LEU A 78 19.84 16.12 23.73
N SER A 79 19.88 17.42 24.00
CA SER A 79 20.55 17.97 25.20
C SER A 79 19.61 18.15 26.40
N ASN A 80 18.30 17.93 26.21
CA ASN A 80 17.27 18.07 27.25
C ASN A 80 16.79 16.73 27.83
N SER A 81 17.44 15.62 27.52
CA SER A 81 17.08 14.31 28.07
C SER A 81 17.56 14.18 29.53
N GLY A 82 16.73 14.65 30.45
CA GLY A 82 16.65 14.03 31.78
C GLY A 82 16.22 12.56 31.66
N PRO A 83 16.04 11.84 32.78
CA PRO A 83 15.53 10.45 32.78
C PRO A 83 14.09 10.32 32.24
N ASP A 84 13.48 11.42 31.82
CA ASP A 84 12.17 11.45 31.18
C ASP A 84 12.33 11.15 29.68
N LYS A 85 11.71 10.06 29.24
CA LYS A 85 11.74 9.58 27.86
C LYS A 85 11.17 10.68 26.95
N SER A 86 12.03 11.35 26.18
CA SER A 86 11.58 12.43 25.30
C SER A 86 10.70 11.83 24.20
N ILE A 87 9.40 12.11 24.23
CA ILE A 87 8.46 11.77 23.16
C ILE A 87 8.48 12.88 22.10
N PHE A 88 8.59 12.50 20.83
CA PHE A 88 8.59 13.40 19.69
C PHE A 88 7.19 13.48 19.06
N TYR A 89 6.48 14.60 19.28
CA TYR A 89 5.12 14.81 18.77
C TYR A 89 5.04 15.19 17.29
N ASP A 90 6.17 15.50 16.68
CA ASP A 90 6.38 15.69 15.25
C ASP A 90 6.71 14.37 14.52
N VAL A 91 6.90 13.28 15.27
CA VAL A 91 7.03 11.92 14.72
C VAL A 91 5.68 11.21 14.77
N HIS A 92 5.23 10.76 13.60
CA HIS A 92 3.95 10.10 13.39
C HIS A 92 4.18 8.67 12.88
N ILE A 93 3.39 7.71 13.38
CA ILE A 93 3.40 6.31 12.95
C ILE A 93 2.02 5.93 12.43
N PHE A 94 1.95 5.31 11.26
CA PHE A 94 0.68 4.75 10.77
C PHE A 94 0.32 3.50 11.57
N TYR A 95 -0.79 3.55 12.28
CA TYR A 95 -1.28 2.47 13.13
C TYR A 95 -2.61 1.91 12.61
N TYR A 96 -2.73 0.58 12.58
CA TYR A 96 -3.90 -0.10 12.02
C TYR A 96 -4.63 -0.93 13.10
N VAL A 97 -5.93 -0.69 13.24
CA VAL A 97 -6.80 -1.29 14.28
C VAL A 97 -7.79 -2.32 13.70
N TRP A 98 -7.39 -3.00 12.64
CA TRP A 98 -8.26 -3.87 11.84
C TRP A 98 -8.01 -5.38 12.01
N TYR A 99 -7.20 -5.79 12.99
CA TYR A 99 -6.87 -7.19 13.25
C TYR A 99 -7.83 -7.81 14.27
N GLY A 100 -8.11 -9.10 14.15
CA GLY A 100 -9.01 -9.82 15.05
C GLY A 100 -8.72 -11.31 15.13
N ASN A 101 -9.10 -11.94 16.24
CA ASN A 101 -8.87 -13.36 16.51
C ASN A 101 -10.14 -14.08 17.05
N PRO A 102 -10.21 -15.42 16.98
CA PRO A 102 -11.38 -16.17 17.43
C PRO A 102 -11.76 -15.96 18.90
N GLN A 103 -10.78 -15.69 19.75
CA GLN A 103 -10.98 -15.59 21.20
C GLN A 103 -11.77 -14.32 21.58
N ILE A 104 -11.49 -13.20 20.92
CA ILE A 104 -12.11 -11.90 21.23
C ILE A 104 -13.16 -11.50 20.19
N ASP A 105 -12.92 -11.80 18.92
CA ASP A 105 -13.74 -11.35 17.79
C ASP A 105 -14.64 -12.45 17.20
N GLY A 106 -14.51 -13.69 17.69
CA GLY A 106 -15.26 -14.85 17.20
C GLY A 106 -14.78 -15.40 15.85
N LYS A 107 -13.86 -14.71 15.17
CA LYS A 107 -13.18 -15.15 13.95
C LYS A 107 -11.88 -14.39 13.75
N TYR A 108 -11.00 -14.92 12.90
CA TYR A 108 -9.89 -14.12 12.41
C TYR A 108 -10.40 -12.97 11.53
N MET A 109 -9.78 -11.80 11.69
CA MET A 109 -9.97 -10.64 10.83
C MET A 109 -8.60 -10.14 10.39
N HIS A 110 -8.47 -9.91 9.08
CA HIS A 110 -7.26 -9.47 8.39
C HIS A 110 -6.09 -10.46 8.42
N TRP A 111 -5.89 -11.23 9.49
CA TRP A 111 -4.91 -12.32 9.50
C TRP A 111 -5.22 -13.38 8.43
N ASP A 112 -6.51 -13.64 8.20
CA ASP A 112 -7.02 -14.57 7.20
C ASP A 112 -7.23 -13.89 5.82
N HIS A 113 -6.40 -12.90 5.47
CA HIS A 113 -6.59 -12.10 4.25
C HIS A 113 -6.69 -12.98 2.99
N VAL A 114 -7.46 -12.51 2.01
CA VAL A 114 -7.57 -13.18 0.71
C VAL A 114 -6.28 -13.02 -0.09
N LEU A 115 -5.88 -14.08 -0.80
CA LEU A 115 -4.83 -14.00 -1.83
C LEU A 115 -5.37 -13.17 -3.00
N VAL A 116 -4.86 -11.94 -3.13
CA VAL A 116 -5.33 -11.00 -4.15
C VAL A 116 -4.87 -11.48 -5.52
N PRO A 117 -5.80 -11.76 -6.47
CA PRO A 117 -5.42 -12.24 -7.78
C PRO A 117 -4.73 -11.14 -8.60
N HIS A 118 -3.81 -11.56 -9.46
CA HIS A 118 -3.28 -10.67 -10.49
C HIS A 118 -4.41 -10.19 -11.42
N TRP A 119 -4.31 -8.94 -11.92
CA TRP A 119 -5.35 -8.34 -12.76
C TRP A 119 -5.53 -9.03 -14.12
N ASP A 120 -4.44 -9.53 -14.72
CA ASP A 120 -4.49 -10.40 -15.91
C ASP A 120 -4.91 -11.83 -15.51
N PRO A 121 -6.05 -12.35 -15.99
CA PRO A 121 -6.53 -13.69 -15.67
C PRO A 121 -5.56 -14.81 -16.06
N LYS A 122 -4.76 -14.62 -17.11
CA LYS A 122 -3.78 -15.63 -17.55
C LYS A 122 -2.66 -15.78 -16.54
N ILE A 123 -2.18 -14.65 -16.00
CA ILE A 123 -1.18 -14.62 -14.94
C ILE A 123 -1.81 -15.08 -13.63
N ALA A 124 -3.02 -14.65 -13.31
CA ALA A 124 -3.72 -15.07 -12.08
C ALA A 124 -3.94 -16.59 -12.01
N ALA A 125 -4.04 -17.27 -13.15
CA ALA A 125 -4.18 -18.72 -13.21
C ALA A 125 -2.93 -19.48 -12.73
N SER A 126 -1.74 -18.86 -12.76
CA SER A 126 -0.50 -19.49 -12.30
C SER A 126 -0.20 -19.31 -10.81
N TYR A 127 -1.01 -18.53 -10.08
CA TYR A 127 -0.80 -18.28 -8.64
C TYR A 127 -1.85 -18.97 -7.76
N PRO A 128 -1.52 -19.25 -6.49
CA PRO A 128 -2.47 -19.75 -5.51
C PRO A 128 -3.68 -18.82 -5.33
N LYS A 129 -4.82 -19.42 -4.99
CA LYS A 129 -6.09 -18.73 -4.72
C LYS A 129 -6.63 -19.18 -3.37
N GLY A 130 -7.42 -18.33 -2.73
CA GLY A 130 -8.04 -18.64 -1.44
C GLY A 130 -7.74 -17.58 -0.40
N ARG A 131 -7.76 -17.99 0.88
CA ARG A 131 -7.45 -17.15 2.04
C ARG A 131 -6.37 -17.84 2.87
N HIS A 132 -5.61 -17.05 3.60
CA HIS A 132 -4.72 -17.56 4.63
C HIS A 132 -5.50 -18.28 5.73
N THR A 133 -4.89 -19.28 6.38
CA THR A 133 -5.49 -20.08 7.47
C THR A 133 -4.71 -19.94 8.78
N PRO A 134 -4.97 -18.89 9.58
CA PRO A 134 -4.27 -18.68 10.85
C PRO A 134 -4.57 -19.80 11.87
N PRO A 135 -3.66 -20.06 12.83
CA PRO A 135 -2.54 -19.20 13.20
C PRO A 135 -1.25 -19.43 12.44
N GLU A 136 -0.98 -20.61 11.88
CA GLU A 136 0.32 -20.91 11.24
C GLU A 136 0.49 -20.26 9.86
N ASP A 137 -0.62 -20.00 9.15
CA ASP A 137 -0.65 -19.35 7.85
C ASP A 137 -1.41 -18.03 7.93
N ILE A 138 -0.69 -16.91 8.03
CA ILE A 138 -1.26 -15.56 8.10
C ILE A 138 -0.94 -14.76 6.84
N GLY A 139 -1.78 -13.76 6.55
CA GLY A 139 -1.60 -12.79 5.46
C GLY A 139 -0.46 -11.79 5.66
N SER A 140 0.74 -12.28 5.98
CA SER A 140 1.96 -11.50 6.18
C SER A 140 3.19 -12.34 5.86
N SER A 141 4.22 -11.72 5.28
CA SER A 141 5.53 -12.37 5.09
C SER A 141 6.34 -12.45 6.39
N PHE A 142 5.93 -11.73 7.44
CA PHE A 142 6.53 -11.73 8.78
C PHE A 142 5.52 -12.19 9.81
N TYR A 143 5.99 -12.83 10.88
CA TYR A 143 5.13 -13.28 11.98
C TYR A 143 5.28 -12.35 13.19
N PRO A 144 4.20 -11.75 13.71
CA PRO A 144 4.25 -10.86 14.87
C PRO A 144 4.60 -11.63 16.14
N GLU A 145 5.38 -11.02 17.04
CA GLU A 145 5.74 -11.61 18.34
C GLU A 145 4.50 -11.90 19.21
N LEU A 146 3.49 -11.02 19.15
CA LEU A 146 2.20 -11.18 19.83
C LEU A 146 1.26 -12.20 19.15
N GLY A 147 1.70 -12.87 18.07
CA GLY A 147 0.87 -13.78 17.28
C GLY A 147 -0.29 -13.06 16.56
N PRO A 148 -1.27 -13.81 16.01
CA PRO A 148 -2.44 -13.24 15.36
C PRO A 148 -3.41 -12.66 16.41
N TYR A 149 -3.03 -11.49 16.92
CA TYR A 149 -3.73 -10.79 18.00
C TYR A 149 -5.06 -10.14 17.54
N SER A 150 -5.85 -9.69 18.51
CA SER A 150 -6.99 -8.81 18.25
C SER A 150 -6.61 -7.35 18.51
N SER A 151 -6.96 -6.44 17.61
CA SER A 151 -6.82 -5.00 17.84
C SER A 151 -7.77 -4.48 18.93
N ARG A 152 -8.72 -5.31 19.39
CA ARG A 152 -9.66 -4.99 20.48
C ARG A 152 -9.21 -5.52 21.83
N ASP A 153 -8.09 -6.25 21.88
CA ASP A 153 -7.50 -6.76 23.11
C ASP A 153 -6.79 -5.62 23.86
N PRO A 154 -7.18 -5.28 25.10
CA PRO A 154 -6.54 -4.22 25.87
C PRO A 154 -5.06 -4.51 26.16
N ASP A 155 -4.67 -5.77 26.36
CA ASP A 155 -3.29 -6.13 26.69
C ASP A 155 -2.37 -5.92 25.47
N VAL A 156 -2.90 -6.17 24.27
CA VAL A 156 -2.22 -5.90 23.00
C VAL A 156 -2.07 -4.38 22.78
N LEU A 157 -3.11 -3.61 23.08
CA LEU A 157 -3.06 -2.15 22.97
C LEU A 157 -2.03 -1.56 23.93
N GLU A 158 -1.97 -2.03 25.17
CA GLU A 158 -0.97 -1.61 26.14
C GLU A 158 0.45 -1.91 25.63
N SER A 159 0.70 -3.14 25.18
CA SER A 159 2.00 -3.52 24.59
C SER A 159 2.38 -2.65 23.39
N HIS A 160 1.45 -2.34 22.50
CA HIS A 160 1.71 -1.44 21.38
C HIS A 160 2.05 -0.01 21.83
N MET A 161 1.38 0.52 22.86
CA MET A 161 1.69 1.84 23.40
C MET A 161 3.07 1.88 24.07
N GLU A 162 3.48 0.79 24.74
CA GLU A 162 4.84 0.65 25.27
C GLU A 162 5.90 0.66 24.15
N GLN A 163 5.64 -0.06 23.06
CA GLN A 163 6.51 -0.09 21.87
C GLN A 163 6.61 1.29 21.20
N LEU A 164 5.49 2.00 21.05
CA LEU A 164 5.46 3.37 20.52
C LEU A 164 6.24 4.34 21.43
N GLY A 165 6.06 4.21 22.74
CA GLY A 165 6.85 4.94 23.73
C GLY A 165 8.34 4.63 23.59
N ALA A 166 8.72 3.35 23.39
CA ALA A 166 10.11 2.93 23.14
C ALA A 166 10.70 3.49 21.85
N ALA A 167 9.87 3.66 20.82
CA ALA A 167 10.22 4.33 19.58
C ALA A 167 10.23 5.88 19.69
N ALA A 168 9.83 6.45 20.84
CA ALA A 168 9.70 7.88 21.08
C ALA A 168 8.74 8.61 20.12
N ALA A 169 7.78 7.90 19.52
CA ALA A 169 6.78 8.49 18.64
C ALA A 169 5.56 8.99 19.43
N GLY A 170 5.18 10.25 19.24
CA GLY A 170 4.11 10.89 20.01
C GLY A 170 2.73 10.87 19.33
N ARG A 171 2.63 10.39 18.09
CA ARG A 171 1.40 10.38 17.29
C ARG A 171 1.20 9.07 16.53
N VAL A 172 -0.02 8.55 16.59
CA VAL A 172 -0.54 7.43 15.79
C VAL A 172 -1.82 7.81 15.07
#